data_AF-A0A2K3MJB5-F1
#
_entry.id   AF-A0A2K3MJB5-F1
#
_cell.length_a   1.000
_cell.length_b   1.000
_cell.length_c   1.000
_cell.angle_alpha   90.00
_cell.angle_beta   90.00
_cell.angle_gamma   90.00
#
_symmetry.space_group_name_H-M   'P 1'
#
loop_
_entity.id
_entity.type
_entity.pdbx_description
1 polymer ?
#
loop_
_entity_poly.entity_id
_entity_poly.type
_entity_poly.pdbx_seq_one_letter_code
_entity_poly.pdbx_strand_id
1 'polypeptide(L)'
;MADEFCRAVDDGMKLSKRIYFGKDRAVAPPKLPTSMERSTNALLPKAPMVYAVISDPAIVDNPDIASYQPHVYGRCDPPALIPLQMNAIEMEIDCYLDTAIITVSGTWRLHCITGSSSCDCRLAIPIGHE
;
A
#
# COMPACT_ATOMS: atom_id res chain seq x y z
N MET A 1 3.60 -5.00 15.13
CA MET A 1 3.51 -5.74 13.85
C MET A 1 2.22 -5.43 13.07
N ALA A 2 1.02 -5.85 13.51
CA ALA A 2 -0.23 -5.56 12.79
C ALA A 2 -0.53 -4.05 12.69
N ASP A 3 -0.40 -3.31 13.80
CA ASP A 3 -0.61 -1.86 13.81
C ASP A 3 0.41 -1.10 12.95
N GLU A 4 1.68 -1.54 12.94
CA GLU A 4 2.74 -0.95 12.12
C GLU A 4 2.48 -1.20 10.63
N PHE A 5 2.02 -2.41 10.28
CA PHE A 5 1.59 -2.72 8.93
C PHE A 5 0.44 -1.82 8.50
N CYS A 6 -0.60 -1.68 9.33
CA CYS A 6 -1.74 -0.82 9.03
C CYS A 6 -1.35 0.65 8.89
N ARG A 7 -0.44 1.15 9.72
CA ARG A 7 0.12 2.52 9.58
C ARG A 7 0.87 2.67 8.26
N ALA A 8 1.74 1.72 7.92
CA ALA A 8 2.47 1.76 6.65
C ALA A 8 1.54 1.73 5.44
N VAL A 9 0.46 0.94 5.48
CA VAL A 9 -0.58 0.91 4.44
C VAL A 9 -1.35 2.22 4.38
N ASP A 10 -1.71 2.80 5.52
CA ASP A 10 -2.41 4.09 5.57
C ASP A 10 -1.55 5.22 4.98
N ASP A 11 -0.25 5.23 5.28
CA ASP A 11 0.70 6.21 4.74
C ASP A 11 0.94 6.00 3.25
N GLY A 12 1.02 4.76 2.77
CA GLY A 12 1.10 4.48 1.33
C GLY A 12 -0.18 4.90 0.60
N MET A 13 -1.35 4.68 1.18
CA MET A 13 -2.63 5.15 0.64
C MET A 13 -2.74 6.68 0.64
N LYS A 14 -2.08 7.37 1.58
CA LYS A 14 -1.94 8.83 1.54
C LYS A 14 -1.00 9.23 0.40
N LEU A 15 0.16 8.60 0.25
CA LEU A 15 1.11 8.90 -0.83
C LEU A 15 0.47 8.71 -2.22
N SER A 16 -0.22 7.59 -2.43
CA SER A 16 -0.89 7.30 -3.71
C SER A 16 -2.05 8.25 -4.03
N LYS A 17 -2.65 8.89 -3.02
CA LYS A 17 -3.77 9.84 -3.20
C LYS A 17 -3.35 11.30 -3.13
N ARG A 18 -2.24 11.63 -2.46
CA ARG A 18 -1.89 13.00 -2.07
C ARG A 18 -0.80 13.56 -2.93
N ILE A 19 -1.21 14.15 -4.06
CA ILE A 19 -0.50 15.30 -4.60
C ILE A 19 -1.43 16.50 -4.89
N TYR A 20 -1.67 17.36 -3.89
CA TYR A 20 -1.53 18.83 -3.93
C TYR A 20 -2.01 19.45 -2.59
N PHE A 21 -1.11 20.00 -1.79
CA PHE A 21 -1.41 21.02 -0.77
C PHE A 21 -0.66 22.30 -1.18
N GLY A 22 -0.99 22.85 -2.35
CA GLY A 22 -0.51 24.18 -2.68
C GLY A 22 -1.23 25.25 -1.88
N LYS A 23 -0.47 26.27 -1.51
CA LYS A 23 -0.86 27.38 -0.66
C LYS A 23 -1.78 28.41 -1.34
N ASP A 24 -2.34 28.13 -2.52
CA ASP A 24 -2.93 29.18 -3.39
C ASP A 24 -4.24 28.83 -4.10
N ARG A 25 -5.12 28.04 -3.48
CA ARG A 25 -6.55 28.13 -3.82
C ARG A 25 -7.43 28.01 -2.57
N ALA A 26 -8.20 29.06 -2.31
CA ALA A 26 -9.39 29.03 -1.48
C ALA A 26 -10.45 28.12 -2.14
N VAL A 27 -10.28 26.81 -2.02
CA VAL A 27 -11.36 25.85 -2.21
C VAL A 27 -11.64 25.31 -0.81
N ALA A 28 -12.87 25.53 -0.33
CA ALA A 28 -13.28 25.03 0.96
C ALA A 28 -12.94 23.53 1.06
N PRO A 29 -12.36 23.05 2.18
CA PRO A 29 -12.10 21.64 2.37
C PRO A 29 -13.40 20.85 2.09
N PRO A 30 -13.35 19.74 1.31
CA PRO A 30 -14.47 18.81 1.28
C PRO A 30 -14.85 18.51 2.71
N LYS A 31 -16.15 18.61 3.05
CA LYS A 31 -16.64 18.35 4.41
C LYS A 31 -16.00 17.06 4.89
N LEU A 32 -15.27 17.15 6.00
CA LEU A 32 -14.62 16.00 6.62
C LEU A 32 -15.70 14.91 6.71
N PRO A 33 -15.55 13.77 6.04
CA PRO A 33 -16.41 12.64 6.33
C PRO A 33 -16.34 12.43 7.83
N THR A 34 -17.49 12.30 8.48
CA THR A 34 -17.58 12.03 9.92
C THR A 34 -16.56 10.96 10.24
N SER A 35 -15.62 11.29 11.13
CA SER A 35 -14.58 10.39 11.61
C SER A 35 -15.26 9.22 12.33
N MET A 36 -15.76 8.26 11.57
CA MET A 36 -15.87 6.91 12.07
C MET A 36 -14.42 6.46 12.29
N GLU A 37 -14.11 6.01 13.50
CA GLU A 37 -12.88 5.29 13.77
C GLU A 37 -12.80 4.14 12.77
N ARG A 38 -12.01 4.33 11.71
CA ARG A 38 -11.65 3.23 10.84
C ARG A 38 -10.88 2.28 11.75
N SER A 39 -11.48 1.13 12.06
CA SER A 39 -10.81 0.12 12.88
C SER A 39 -9.40 -0.08 12.33
N THR A 40 -8.39 -0.04 13.18
CA THR A 40 -6.98 -0.18 12.75
C THR A 40 -6.78 -1.49 11.97
N ASN A 41 -7.55 -2.52 12.28
CA ASN A 41 -7.56 -3.81 11.58
C ASN A 41 -8.22 -3.79 10.19
N ALA A 42 -8.93 -2.72 9.80
CA ALA A 42 -9.57 -2.62 8.49
C ALA A 42 -8.58 -2.63 7.32
N LEU A 43 -7.30 -2.33 7.58
CA LEU A 43 -6.24 -2.31 6.58
C LEU A 43 -5.44 -3.62 6.51
N LEU A 44 -5.73 -4.59 7.38
CA LEU A 44 -5.15 -5.93 7.27
C LEU A 44 -5.77 -6.66 6.08
N PRO A 45 -4.94 -7.34 5.26
CA PRO A 45 -5.44 -8.11 4.14
C PRO A 45 -6.22 -9.32 4.64
N LYS A 46 -7.38 -9.60 4.03
CA LYS A 46 -8.21 -10.78 4.32
C LYS A 46 -7.94 -11.97 3.39
N ALA A 47 -7.16 -11.73 2.34
CA ALA A 47 -6.65 -12.72 1.40
C ALA A 47 -5.18 -12.37 1.13
N PRO A 48 -4.35 -13.27 0.57
CA PRO A 48 -2.97 -12.93 0.28
C PRO A 48 -2.91 -11.73 -0.70
N MET A 49 -2.08 -10.75 -0.37
CA MET A 49 -2.04 -9.46 -1.06
C MET A 49 -0.60 -8.98 -1.19
N VAL A 50 -0.30 -8.32 -2.32
CA VAL A 50 1.03 -7.74 -2.58
C VAL A 50 0.98 -6.22 -2.41
N TYR A 51 2.01 -5.67 -1.79
CA TYR A 51 2.20 -4.24 -1.56
C TYR A 51 3.55 -3.78 -2.13
N ALA A 52 3.59 -2.63 -2.77
CA ALA A 52 4.85 -1.95 -3.08
C ALA A 52 5.42 -1.30 -1.82
N VAL A 53 6.73 -1.48 -1.59
CA VAL A 53 7.46 -0.92 -0.45
C VAL A 53 8.09 0.41 -0.86
N ILE A 54 7.58 1.51 -0.31
CA ILE A 54 7.97 2.87 -0.66
C ILE A 54 8.89 3.43 0.42
N SER A 55 10.19 3.44 0.15
CA SER A 55 11.18 4.09 1.01
C SER A 55 11.51 5.51 0.55
N ASP A 56 11.40 5.76 -0.75
CA ASP A 56 11.55 7.08 -1.35
C ASP A 56 10.22 7.46 -2.01
N PRO A 57 9.50 8.48 -1.52
CA PRO A 57 8.24 8.88 -2.13
C PRO A 57 8.42 9.52 -3.51
N ALA A 58 9.63 9.92 -3.92
CA ALA A 58 9.89 10.52 -5.22
C ALA A 58 9.71 9.54 -6.40
N ILE A 59 9.78 8.22 -6.15
CA ILE A 59 9.55 7.19 -7.17
C ILE A 59 8.06 6.87 -7.36
N VAL A 60 7.17 7.45 -6.55
CA VAL A 60 5.74 7.18 -6.63
C VAL A 60 5.15 8.03 -7.76
N ASP A 61 4.62 7.36 -8.77
CA ASP A 61 3.92 8.01 -9.89
C ASP A 61 2.41 7.89 -9.68
N ASN A 62 1.70 9.00 -9.88
CA ASN A 62 0.24 9.03 -9.78
C ASN A 62 -0.35 9.44 -11.13
N PRO A 63 -0.96 8.53 -11.89
CA PRO A 63 -1.54 8.85 -13.19
C PRO A 63 -2.69 9.85 -13.11
N ASP A 64 -3.33 9.99 -11.95
CA ASP A 64 -4.43 10.94 -11.72
C ASP A 64 -3.94 12.36 -11.39
N ILE A 65 -2.63 12.53 -11.10
CA ILE A 65 -2.04 13.81 -10.73
C ILE A 65 -0.78 14.05 -11.54
N ALA A 66 -0.85 14.97 -12.50
CA ALA A 66 0.28 15.37 -13.33
C ALA A 66 1.48 15.77 -12.46
N SER A 67 2.60 15.09 -12.70
CA SER A 67 3.86 15.12 -11.97
C SER A 67 4.47 16.53 -11.88
N TYR A 68 4.09 17.29 -10.86
CA TYR A 68 4.94 18.34 -10.29
C TYR A 68 4.66 18.48 -8.80
N GLN A 69 5.57 17.97 -7.97
CA GLN A 69 5.47 18.10 -6.52
C GLN A 69 6.82 18.43 -5.88
N PRO A 70 7.22 19.71 -5.84
CA PRO A 70 8.56 20.14 -5.46
C PRO A 70 8.88 20.06 -3.95
N HIS A 71 8.05 19.40 -3.12
CA HIS A 71 8.19 19.42 -1.67
C HIS A 71 8.20 18.03 -1.00
N VAL A 72 8.25 16.94 -1.76
CA VAL A 72 8.35 15.60 -1.17
C VAL A 72 9.82 15.18 -1.08
N TYR A 73 10.57 15.93 -0.28
CA TYR A 73 11.96 15.61 0.05
C TYR A 73 11.97 14.96 1.42
N GLY A 74 12.03 13.63 1.46
CA GLY A 74 12.21 12.87 2.69
C GLY A 74 12.03 11.37 2.47
N ARG A 75 12.92 10.56 3.03
CA ARG A 75 12.73 9.10 3.06
C ARG A 75 11.56 8.74 3.97
N CYS A 76 10.76 7.77 3.54
CA CYS A 76 9.79 7.12 4.41
C CYS A 76 10.56 6.13 5.31
N ASP A 77 10.66 6.45 6.59
CA ASP A 77 11.23 5.57 7.61
C ASP A 77 10.26 5.47 8.82
N PRO A 78 9.54 4.36 8.98
CA PRO A 78 9.60 3.13 8.17
C PRO A 78 8.96 3.30 6.77
N PRO A 79 9.27 2.39 5.82
CA PRO A 79 8.70 2.44 4.47
C PRO A 79 7.17 2.37 4.46
N ALA A 80 6.54 3.15 3.58
CA ALA A 80 5.10 3.09 3.33
C ALA A 80 4.74 1.90 2.42
N LEU A 81 3.50 1.42 2.50
CA LEU A 81 3.01 0.28 1.72
C LEU A 81 1.82 0.68 0.84
N ILE A 82 1.95 0.53 -0.48
CA ILE A 82 0.84 0.76 -1.41
C ILE A 82 0.29 -0.58 -1.88
N PRO A 83 -0.98 -0.93 -1.63
CA PRO A 83 -1.57 -2.17 -2.10
C PRO A 83 -1.57 -2.20 -3.63
N LEU A 84 -1.09 -3.30 -4.23
CA LEU A 84 -1.07 -3.49 -5.67
C LEU A 84 -2.38 -4.08 -6.16
N GLN A 85 -2.75 -3.74 -7.38
CA GLN A 85 -3.87 -4.36 -8.06
C GLN A 85 -3.50 -5.81 -8.38
N MET A 86 -4.18 -6.76 -7.73
CA MET A 86 -4.07 -8.18 -8.02
C MET A 86 -4.92 -8.50 -9.26
N ASN A 87 -4.32 -9.18 -10.24
CA ASN A 87 -5.04 -9.64 -11.44
C ASN A 87 -5.50 -11.09 -11.28
N ALA A 88 -4.64 -11.93 -10.72
CA ALA A 88 -4.95 -13.31 -10.37
C ALA A 88 -4.13 -13.72 -9.14
N ILE A 89 -4.69 -14.57 -8.30
CA ILE A 89 -3.99 -15.19 -7.20
C ILE A 89 -4.51 -16.60 -6.94
N GLU A 90 -3.59 -17.51 -6.68
CA GLU A 90 -3.81 -18.90 -6.35
C GLU A 90 -2.89 -19.26 -5.18
N MET A 91 -3.41 -20.08 -4.28
CA MET A 91 -2.67 -20.57 -3.13
C MET A 91 -2.98 -22.05 -2.96
N GLU A 92 -1.93 -22.87 -3.00
CA GLU A 92 -1.99 -24.30 -2.72
C GLU A 92 -1.32 -24.54 -1.37
N ILE A 93 -1.90 -25.43 -0.56
CA ILE A 93 -1.38 -25.78 0.75
C ILE A 93 -1.30 -27.30 0.84
N ASP A 94 -0.07 -27.80 0.93
CA ASP A 94 0.21 -29.21 1.18
C ASP A 94 0.58 -29.40 2.66
N CYS A 95 -0.26 -30.13 3.39
CA CYS A 95 -0.06 -30.39 4.81
C CYS A 95 0.47 -31.81 5.04
N TYR A 96 1.60 -31.93 5.74
CA TYR A 96 2.22 -33.19 6.15
C TYR A 96 2.55 -33.16 7.64
N LEU A 97 1.83 -33.94 8.46
CA LEU A 97 2.00 -33.98 9.92
C LEU A 97 1.90 -32.57 10.54
N ASP A 98 3.02 -32.03 11.01
CA ASP A 98 3.18 -30.71 11.64
C ASP A 98 3.73 -29.64 10.68
N THR A 99 3.94 -29.99 9.41
CA THR A 99 4.50 -29.10 8.38
C THR A 99 3.44 -28.75 7.34
N ALA A 100 3.29 -27.47 7.02
CA ALA A 100 2.50 -26.99 5.89
C ALA A 100 3.42 -26.31 4.87
N ILE A 101 3.37 -26.76 3.62
CA ILE A 101 4.06 -26.14 2.48
C ILE A 101 3.03 -25.30 1.75
N ILE A 102 3.28 -23.99 1.68
CA ILE A 102 2.36 -23.03 1.06
C ILE A 102 3.00 -22.54 -0.25
N THR A 103 2.33 -22.81 -1.36
CA THR A 103 2.71 -22.32 -2.68
C THR A 103 1.76 -21.20 -3.07
N VAL A 104 2.28 -19.99 -3.31
CA VAL A 104 1.49 -18.85 -3.77
C VAL A 104 1.91 -18.48 -5.18
N SER A 105 0.94 -18.52 -6.10
CA SER A 105 1.10 -18.10 -7.48
C SER A 105 0.20 -16.89 -7.73
N GLY A 106 0.72 -15.85 -8.38
CA GLY A 106 -0.10 -14.66 -8.61
C GLY A 106 0.48 -13.74 -9.67
N THR A 107 -0.39 -12.89 -10.18
CA THR A 107 -0.04 -11.79 -11.08
C THR A 107 -0.65 -10.50 -10.55
N TRP A 108 0.15 -9.44 -10.54
CA TRP A 108 -0.26 -8.13 -10.06
C TRP A 108 0.31 -7.03 -10.93
N ARG A 109 -0.27 -5.84 -10.83
CA ARG A 109 0.18 -4.66 -11.58
C ARG A 109 0.87 -3.67 -10.65
N LEU A 110 2.15 -3.41 -10.93
CA LEU A 110 2.88 -2.28 -10.36
C LEU A 110 2.47 -1.01 -11.12
N HIS A 111 1.60 -0.22 -10.51
CA HIS A 111 0.94 0.92 -11.16
C HIS A 111 1.23 2.27 -10.51
N CYS A 112 1.98 2.27 -9.40
CA CYS A 112 2.24 3.44 -8.57
C CYS A 112 3.72 3.85 -8.56
N ILE A 113 4.55 3.25 -9.40
CA ILE A 113 6.00 3.53 -9.47
C ILE A 113 6.30 4.16 -10.82
N THR A 114 7.12 5.21 -10.82
CA THR A 114 7.57 5.89 -12.03
C THR A 114 8.30 4.93 -12.95
N GLY A 115 8.13 5.12 -14.27
CA GLY A 115 8.87 4.38 -15.28
C GLY A 115 10.38 4.36 -15.01
N SER A 116 11.03 3.23 -15.28
CA SER A 116 12.47 3.00 -15.05
C SER A 116 12.93 3.05 -13.58
N SER A 117 12.00 3.20 -12.62
CA SER A 117 12.28 3.00 -11.20
C SER A 117 11.90 1.59 -10.76
N SER A 118 12.38 1.18 -9.59
CA SER A 118 12.05 -0.12 -8.99
C SER A 118 11.76 0.05 -7.49
N CYS A 119 11.04 -0.91 -6.94
CA CYS A 119 10.82 -1.03 -5.51
C CYS A 119 10.74 -2.50 -5.13
N ASP A 120 10.94 -2.79 -3.85
CA ASP A 120 10.62 -4.11 -3.31
C ASP A 120 9.10 -4.31 -3.25
N CYS A 121 8.67 -5.56 -3.29
CA CYS A 121 7.29 -5.96 -3.05
C CYS A 121 7.21 -6.79 -1.77
N ARG A 122 6.14 -6.58 -0.99
CA ARG A 122 5.84 -7.37 0.20
C ARG A 122 4.57 -8.16 -0.02
N LEU A 123 4.68 -9.49 -0.01
CA LEU A 123 3.54 -10.40 0.04
C LEU A 123 3.09 -10.55 1.50
N ALA A 124 1.85 -10.18 1.77
CA ALA A 124 1.21 -10.39 3.07
C ALA A 124 0.24 -11.56 2.94
N ILE A 125 0.46 -12.61 3.73
CA ILE A 125 -0.39 -13.79 3.80
C ILE A 125 -1.12 -13.75 5.14
N PRO A 126 -2.46 -13.60 5.16
CA PRO A 126 -3.21 -13.69 6.40
C PRO A 126 -3.19 -15.14 6.89
N ILE A 127 -2.45 -15.37 7.98
CA ILE A 127 -2.44 -16.64 8.70
C ILE A 127 -3.28 -16.42 9.95
N GLY A 128 -4.41 -17.13 10.04
CA GLY A 128 -5.31 -17.04 11.18
C GLY A 128 -4.79 -17.83 12.38
N HIS A 129 -5.09 -17.32 13.57
CA HIS A 129 -5.80 -18.12 14.56
C HIS A 129 -7.18 -17.43 14.69
N GLU A 130 -8.27 -18.16 14.95
CA GLU A 130 -9.62 -17.59 15.07
C GLU A 130 -9.68 -16.19 15.73
#